data_AF-A0AAJ6MKI8-F1
#
_entry.id   AF-A0AAJ6MKI8-F1
#
_cell.length_a   1.000
_cell.length_b   1.000
_cell.length_c   1.000
_cell.angle_alpha   90.00
_cell.angle_beta   90.00
_cell.angle_gamma   90.00
#
_symmetry.space_group_name_H-M   'P 1'
#
loop_
_entity.id
_entity.type
_entity.pdbx_description
1 polymer ?
#
loop_
_entity_poly.entity_id
_entity_poly.type
_entity_poly.pdbx_seq_one_letter_code
_entity_poly.pdbx_strand_id
1 'polypeptide(L)'
;MDWTAAARADFYSRDQGSRSISLSWMQALKQTNGQPFLADGLSRYGYLRNPANTANLPVGFHASGPQDFQVVGMTCSACHSRQIEVDGKVYRVDGGPGFVDFYALLGDLDKAVGDVIASDSSFAPFAAAVLRSATPDAADVADLRRQLARFWGYSLRSSRSVRARSSISSTITPPISTA
;
A
#
# COMPACT_ATOMS: atom_id res chain seq x y z
N MET A 1 24.20 14.71 15.63
CA MET A 1 23.03 13.83 15.85
C MET A 1 23.46 12.44 15.44
N ASP A 2 23.33 11.46 16.34
CA ASP A 2 23.78 10.10 16.07
C ASP A 2 22.66 9.26 15.43
N TRP A 3 23.01 8.42 14.46
CA TRP A 3 22.08 7.46 13.84
C TRP A 3 21.90 6.24 14.73
N THR A 4 21.13 6.40 15.81
CA THR A 4 20.86 5.34 16.79
C THR A 4 19.80 4.35 16.29
N ALA A 5 19.69 3.19 16.95
CA ALA A 5 18.64 2.22 16.66
C ALA A 5 17.22 2.82 16.82
N ALA A 6 17.02 3.70 17.81
CA ALA A 6 15.75 4.38 18.04
C ALA A 6 15.45 5.39 16.92
N ALA A 7 16.44 6.19 16.50
CA ALA A 7 16.29 7.12 15.38
C ALA A 7 15.92 6.39 14.07
N ARG A 8 16.55 5.23 13.82
CA ARG A 8 16.24 4.39 12.66
C ARG A 8 14.83 3.79 12.74
N ALA A 9 14.43 3.28 13.91
CA ALA A 9 13.09 2.71 14.10
C ALA A 9 11.99 3.75 13.86
N ASP A 10 12.17 4.96 14.39
CA ASP A 10 11.27 6.08 14.14
C ASP A 10 11.25 6.48 12.65
N PHE A 11 12.41 6.59 11.98
CA PHE A 11 12.48 6.85 10.53
C PHE A 11 11.69 5.83 9.70
N TYR A 12 11.63 4.56 10.11
CA TYR A 12 10.92 3.50 9.40
C TYR A 12 9.39 3.61 9.44
N SER A 13 8.82 4.33 10.40
CA SER A 13 7.37 4.37 10.60
C SER A 13 6.78 5.74 10.94
N ARG A 14 7.58 6.81 10.94
CA ARG A 14 7.10 8.16 11.25
C ARG A 14 5.98 8.57 10.28
N ASP A 15 4.79 8.81 10.83
CA ASP A 15 3.62 9.27 10.07
C ASP A 15 3.92 10.61 9.40
N GLN A 16 3.58 10.71 8.11
CA GLN A 16 3.79 11.89 7.26
C GLN A 16 2.50 12.31 6.55
N GLY A 17 1.35 11.83 7.03
CA GLY A 17 0.02 12.23 6.57
C GLY A 17 -0.50 11.48 5.34
N SER A 18 0.27 10.56 4.75
CA SER A 18 -0.24 9.75 3.64
C SER A 18 -1.24 8.70 4.14
N ARG A 19 -2.27 8.41 3.33
CA ARG A 19 -3.35 7.46 3.66
C ARG A 19 -3.69 6.66 2.40
N SER A 20 -3.58 5.33 2.47
CA SER A 20 -3.74 4.44 1.31
C SER A 20 -4.92 3.47 1.41
N ILE A 21 -5.07 2.76 2.53
CA ILE A 21 -6.14 1.77 2.74
C ILE A 21 -6.32 1.48 4.23
N SER A 22 -7.51 1.08 4.68
CA SER A 22 -7.70 0.52 6.02
C SER A 22 -6.78 -0.68 6.25
N LEU A 23 -6.15 -0.75 7.43
CA LEU A 23 -5.28 -1.87 7.81
C LEU A 23 -6.06 -3.19 7.83
N SER A 24 -7.28 -3.20 8.40
CA SER A 24 -8.08 -4.42 8.48
C SER A 24 -8.48 -4.92 7.09
N TRP A 25 -8.71 -4.00 6.14
CA TRP A 25 -9.00 -4.37 4.76
C TRP A 25 -7.75 -4.97 4.11
N MET A 26 -6.60 -4.30 4.20
CA MET A 26 -5.34 -4.80 3.62
C MET A 26 -4.95 -6.18 4.15
N GLN A 27 -5.19 -6.44 5.44
CA GLN A 27 -4.96 -7.75 6.07
C GLN A 27 -5.94 -8.83 5.59
N ALA A 28 -7.16 -8.45 5.22
CA ALA A 28 -8.19 -9.37 4.70
C ALA A 28 -8.07 -9.62 3.19
N LEU A 29 -7.33 -8.78 2.46
CA LEU A 29 -7.09 -8.96 1.02
C LEU A 29 -6.22 -10.19 0.76
N LYS A 30 -6.43 -10.76 -0.43
CA LYS A 30 -5.65 -11.87 -0.96
C LYS A 30 -4.98 -11.49 -2.27
N GLN A 31 -3.86 -12.13 -2.54
CA GLN A 31 -3.22 -12.16 -3.84
C GLN A 31 -4.01 -13.08 -4.79
N THR A 32 -3.70 -13.01 -6.08
CA THR A 32 -4.33 -13.84 -7.13
C THR A 32 -4.08 -15.34 -6.93
N ASN A 33 -2.97 -15.69 -6.29
CA ASN A 33 -2.63 -17.07 -5.91
C ASN A 33 -3.35 -17.53 -4.61
N GLY A 34 -4.22 -16.70 -4.03
CA GLY A 34 -4.99 -17.00 -2.82
C GLY A 34 -4.27 -16.76 -1.49
N GLN A 35 -2.97 -16.43 -1.51
CA GLN A 35 -2.22 -16.09 -0.29
C GLN A 35 -2.65 -14.72 0.27
N PRO A 36 -2.48 -14.45 1.58
CA PRO A 36 -2.71 -13.13 2.15
C PRO A 36 -1.92 -12.04 1.38
N PHE A 37 -2.52 -10.86 1.20
CA PHE A 37 -1.87 -9.76 0.48
C PHE A 37 -0.54 -9.32 1.12
N LEU A 38 -0.45 -9.45 2.44
CA LEU A 38 0.75 -9.14 3.24
C LEU A 38 1.62 -10.37 3.54
N ALA A 39 1.43 -11.53 2.90
CA ALA A 39 2.13 -12.78 3.25
C ALA A 39 3.67 -12.65 3.28
N ASP A 40 4.23 -11.87 2.36
CA ASP A 40 5.66 -11.63 2.20
C ASP A 40 6.10 -10.22 2.67
N GLY A 41 5.23 -9.51 3.41
CA GLY A 41 5.47 -8.14 3.83
C GLY A 41 5.73 -7.17 2.67
N LEU A 42 5.18 -7.45 1.48
CA LEU A 42 5.37 -6.69 0.24
C LEU A 42 6.79 -6.77 -0.36
N SER A 43 7.60 -7.75 0.07
CA SER A 43 8.95 -7.94 -0.47
C SER A 43 8.98 -8.22 -1.98
N ARG A 44 7.90 -8.78 -2.55
CA ARG A 44 7.71 -8.91 -4.01
C ARG A 44 7.74 -7.60 -4.78
N TYR A 45 7.52 -6.46 -4.12
CA TYR A 45 7.67 -5.13 -4.72
C TYR A 45 8.96 -4.42 -4.25
N GLY A 46 9.88 -5.15 -3.62
CA GLY A 46 11.16 -4.61 -3.15
C GLY A 46 11.12 -3.89 -1.79
N TYR A 47 9.98 -3.89 -1.10
CA TYR A 47 9.90 -3.31 0.24
C TYR A 47 10.63 -4.15 1.28
N LEU A 48 11.30 -3.47 2.21
CA LEU A 48 12.18 -4.09 3.18
C LEU A 48 11.43 -4.46 4.46
N ARG A 49 11.69 -5.64 5.02
CA ARG A 49 11.09 -6.06 6.29
C ARG A 49 11.36 -5.04 7.41
N ASN A 50 10.31 -4.68 8.16
CA ASN A 50 10.41 -3.93 9.40
C ASN A 50 10.17 -4.86 10.61
N PRO A 51 11.22 -5.32 11.31
CA PRO A 51 11.04 -6.24 12.44
C PRO A 51 10.33 -5.62 13.63
N ALA A 52 10.24 -4.29 13.73
CA ALA A 52 9.51 -3.61 14.79
C ALA A 52 8.00 -3.53 14.53
N ASN A 53 7.52 -3.87 13.33
CA ASN A 53 6.11 -3.77 12.98
C ASN A 53 5.38 -5.11 13.16
N THR A 54 4.42 -5.16 14.08
CA THR A 54 3.63 -6.36 14.38
C THR A 54 2.46 -6.60 13.42
N ALA A 55 2.10 -5.61 12.60
CA ALA A 55 1.06 -5.73 11.58
C ALA A 55 1.60 -6.25 10.24
N ASN A 56 2.86 -6.69 10.20
CA ASN A 56 3.60 -7.14 9.01
C ASN A 56 3.73 -6.07 7.91
N LEU A 57 3.68 -4.79 8.28
CA LEU A 57 3.96 -3.69 7.36
C LEU A 57 5.47 -3.49 7.21
N PRO A 58 5.99 -3.28 5.99
CA PRO A 58 7.43 -3.12 5.77
C PRO A 58 7.93 -1.74 6.21
N VAL A 59 9.24 -1.53 6.08
CA VAL A 59 9.88 -0.23 6.27
C VAL A 59 9.19 0.78 5.37
N GLY A 60 8.86 1.94 5.93
CA GLY A 60 8.15 2.97 5.21
C GLY A 60 6.65 2.89 5.27
N PHE A 61 6.08 1.95 6.02
CA PHE A 61 4.64 1.81 6.18
C PHE A 61 4.28 1.91 7.65
N HIS A 62 3.22 2.64 7.94
CA HIS A 62 2.67 2.79 9.28
C HIS A 62 1.16 2.64 9.21
N ALA A 63 0.54 2.32 10.35
CA ALA A 63 -0.90 2.36 10.51
C ALA A 63 -1.23 3.34 11.64
N SER A 64 -2.08 4.32 11.37
CA SER A 64 -2.49 5.33 12.35
C SER A 64 -4.01 5.55 12.33
N GLY A 65 -4.55 6.07 13.43
CA GLY A 65 -5.99 6.24 13.66
C GLY A 65 -6.48 5.48 14.89
N PRO A 66 -7.80 5.53 15.16
CA PRO A 66 -8.45 4.76 16.21
C PRO A 66 -8.16 3.26 16.11
N GLN A 67 -8.18 2.55 17.24
CA GLN A 67 -7.82 1.12 17.31
C GLN A 67 -8.72 0.22 16.44
N ASP A 68 -9.99 0.60 16.30
CA ASP A 68 -11.02 -0.05 15.50
C ASP A 68 -10.95 0.33 14.01
N PHE A 69 -10.29 1.43 13.66
CA PHE A 69 -10.14 1.90 12.28
C PHE A 69 -8.78 2.57 12.04
N GLN A 70 -7.75 1.75 11.87
CA GLN A 70 -6.42 2.21 11.48
C GLN A 70 -6.30 2.26 9.95
N VAL A 71 -5.63 3.31 9.46
CA VAL A 71 -5.35 3.52 8.04
C VAL A 71 -3.86 3.37 7.80
N VAL A 72 -3.51 2.53 6.83
CA VAL A 72 -2.14 2.36 6.36
C VAL A 72 -1.73 3.59 5.57
N GLY A 73 -0.51 4.05 5.81
CA GLY A 73 0.14 5.12 5.07
C GLY A 73 1.59 4.79 4.78
N MET A 74 2.07 5.24 3.63
CA MET A 74 3.50 5.26 3.33
C MET A 74 4.19 6.47 3.97
N THR A 75 5.48 6.34 4.23
CA THR A 75 6.36 7.39 4.74
C THR A 75 7.52 7.55 3.77
N CYS A 76 8.33 8.61 3.89
CA CYS A 76 9.54 8.78 3.08
C CYS A 76 10.42 7.52 3.03
N SER A 77 10.53 6.75 4.12
CA SER A 77 11.40 5.57 4.15
C SER A 77 10.94 4.42 3.26
N ALA A 78 9.69 4.43 2.75
CA ALA A 78 9.22 3.45 1.77
C ALA A 78 10.00 3.57 0.46
N CYS A 79 10.33 4.80 0.05
CA CYS A 79 11.07 5.10 -1.17
C CYS A 79 12.53 5.48 -0.89
N HIS A 80 12.85 5.88 0.34
CA HIS A 80 14.18 6.31 0.76
C HIS A 80 14.82 5.32 1.75
N SER A 81 14.73 4.03 1.45
CA SER A 81 15.50 2.98 2.13
C SER A 81 15.85 1.89 1.13
N ARG A 82 17.11 1.47 1.12
CA ARG A 82 17.56 0.37 0.24
C ARG A 82 18.43 -0.62 0.98
N GLN A 83 18.52 -1.82 0.40
CA GLN A 83 19.44 -2.85 0.82
C GLN A 83 20.32 -3.22 -0.37
N ILE A 84 21.64 -3.26 -0.16
CA ILE A 84 22.61 -3.71 -1.17
C ILE A 84 23.44 -4.85 -0.57
N GLU A 85 23.97 -5.69 -1.43
CA GLU A 85 24.91 -6.74 -1.05
C GLU A 85 26.26 -6.47 -1.72
N VAL A 86 27.34 -6.51 -0.94
CA VAL A 86 28.71 -6.35 -1.40
C VAL A 86 29.54 -7.43 -0.73
N ASP A 87 30.18 -8.28 -1.52
CA ASP A 87 31.02 -9.41 -1.05
C ASP A 87 30.31 -10.30 -0.02
N GLY A 88 29.04 -10.65 -0.27
CA GLY A 88 28.23 -11.49 0.62
C GLY A 88 27.73 -10.77 1.89
N LYS A 89 28.03 -9.48 2.05
CA LYS A 89 27.58 -8.68 3.19
C LYS A 89 26.45 -7.74 2.80
N VAL A 90 25.37 -7.81 3.58
CA VAL A 90 24.18 -6.98 3.40
C VAL A 90 24.35 -5.63 4.11
N TYR A 91 24.13 -4.55 3.38
CA TYR A 91 24.14 -3.18 3.89
C TYR A 91 22.77 -2.54 3.74
N ARG A 92 22.25 -2.00 4.84
CA ARG A 92 21.06 -1.15 4.86
C ARG A 92 21.48 0.31 4.72
N VAL A 93 20.93 1.00 3.73
CA VAL A 93 21.17 2.42 3.50
C VAL A 93 19.86 3.17 3.72
N ASP A 94 19.76 3.83 4.86
CA ASP A 94 18.63 4.69 5.20
C ASP A 94 18.82 6.07 4.54
N GLY A 95 17.79 6.58 3.85
CA GLY A 95 17.84 7.83 3.07
C GLY A 95 18.22 7.68 1.60
N GLY A 96 18.79 6.55 1.19
CA GLY A 96 19.11 6.23 -0.21
C GLY A 96 17.88 5.79 -1.03
N PRO A 97 17.91 5.87 -2.38
CA PRO A 97 16.79 5.49 -3.22
C PRO A 97 16.50 3.98 -3.11
N GLY A 98 15.26 3.64 -2.77
CA GLY A 98 14.77 2.27 -2.67
C GLY A 98 14.65 1.60 -4.03
N PHE A 99 14.83 0.28 -4.04
CA PHE A 99 14.56 -0.56 -5.22
C PHE A 99 13.13 -1.08 -5.13
N VAL A 100 12.16 -0.17 -5.21
CA VAL A 100 10.74 -0.49 -5.02
C VAL A 100 9.94 -0.33 -6.30
N ASP A 101 9.01 -1.25 -6.55
CA ASP A 101 8.02 -1.14 -7.62
C ASP A 101 6.67 -0.68 -7.06
N PHE A 102 6.56 0.63 -6.89
CA PHE A 102 5.35 1.25 -6.35
C PHE A 102 4.13 1.06 -7.26
N TYR A 103 4.32 1.08 -8.58
CA TYR A 103 3.21 0.93 -9.52
C TYR A 103 2.66 -0.49 -9.54
N ALA A 104 3.53 -1.51 -9.44
CA ALA A 104 3.10 -2.88 -9.27
C ALA A 104 2.31 -3.07 -7.96
N LEU A 105 2.75 -2.47 -6.84
CA LEU A 105 1.98 -2.48 -5.59
C LEU A 105 0.59 -1.89 -5.77
N LEU A 106 0.48 -0.71 -6.39
CA LEU A 106 -0.82 -0.07 -6.63
C LEU A 106 -1.72 -0.90 -7.55
N GLY A 107 -1.15 -1.48 -8.61
CA GLY A 107 -1.89 -2.31 -9.57
C GLY A 107 -2.47 -3.57 -8.93
N ASP A 108 -1.65 -4.27 -8.14
CA ASP A 108 -2.10 -5.49 -7.45
C ASP A 108 -3.05 -5.20 -6.30
N LEU A 109 -2.89 -4.05 -5.62
CA LEU A 109 -3.86 -3.61 -4.61
C LEU A 109 -5.22 -3.31 -5.26
N ASP A 110 -5.23 -2.64 -6.42
CA ASP A 110 -6.45 -2.39 -7.21
C ASP A 110 -7.11 -3.67 -7.65
N LYS A 111 -6.33 -4.61 -8.16
CA LYS A 111 -6.84 -5.92 -8.52
C LYS A 111 -7.42 -6.67 -7.32
N ALA A 112 -6.72 -6.70 -6.18
CA ALA A 112 -7.17 -7.41 -4.99
C ALA A 112 -8.51 -6.85 -4.46
N VAL A 113 -8.66 -5.52 -4.44
CA VAL A 113 -9.94 -4.90 -4.05
C VAL A 113 -11.02 -5.16 -5.09
N GLY A 114 -10.69 -5.05 -6.38
CA GLY A 114 -11.58 -5.36 -7.49
C GLY A 114 -12.15 -6.79 -7.42
N ASP A 115 -11.29 -7.77 -7.17
CA ASP A 115 -11.66 -9.18 -7.06
C ASP A 115 -12.60 -9.44 -5.86
N VAL A 116 -12.40 -8.72 -4.74
CA VAL A 116 -13.28 -8.79 -3.56
C VAL A 116 -14.67 -8.23 -3.84
N ILE A 117 -14.77 -7.10 -4.55
CA ILE A 117 -16.07 -6.45 -4.79
C ILE A 117 -16.86 -7.09 -5.94
N ALA A 118 -16.21 -7.89 -6.80
CA ALA A 118 -16.77 -8.44 -8.03
C ALA A 118 -17.98 -9.37 -7.83
N SER A 119 -18.07 -10.06 -6.69
CA SER A 119 -19.21 -10.95 -6.39
C SER A 119 -19.48 -11.05 -4.89
N ASP A 120 -20.65 -11.55 -4.51
CA ASP A 120 -20.96 -11.84 -3.10
C ASP A 120 -20.13 -13.00 -2.56
N SER A 121 -19.84 -14.00 -3.39
CA SER A 121 -19.00 -15.14 -3.02
C SER A 121 -17.56 -14.74 -2.70
N SER A 122 -16.99 -13.76 -3.42
CA SER A 122 -15.67 -13.20 -3.15
C SER A 122 -15.68 -12.27 -1.95
N PHE A 123 -16.77 -11.52 -1.74
CA PHE A 123 -16.89 -10.55 -0.67
C PHE A 123 -17.10 -11.19 0.70
N ALA A 124 -17.85 -12.29 0.78
CA ALA A 124 -18.17 -12.99 2.03
C ALA A 124 -16.93 -13.31 2.91
N PRO A 125 -15.86 -13.97 2.41
CA PRO A 125 -14.68 -14.25 3.23
C PRO A 125 -13.92 -12.97 3.64
N PHE A 126 -13.92 -11.93 2.79
CA PHE A 126 -13.35 -10.64 3.15
C PHE A 126 -14.13 -9.98 4.29
N ALA A 127 -15.46 -9.95 4.20
CA ALA A 127 -16.32 -9.39 5.23
C ALA A 127 -16.19 -10.14 6.56
N ALA A 128 -16.15 -11.47 6.52
CA ALA A 128 -15.95 -12.29 7.71
C ALA A 128 -14.61 -11.97 8.41
N ALA A 129 -13.53 -11.78 7.63
CA ALA A 129 -12.22 -11.41 8.16
C ALA A 129 -12.18 -9.99 8.74
N VAL A 130 -12.75 -9.01 8.03
CA VAL A 130 -12.78 -7.60 8.49
C VAL A 130 -13.65 -7.43 9.73
N LEU A 131 -14.83 -8.05 9.75
CA LEU A 131 -15.79 -7.99 10.86
C LEU A 131 -15.46 -8.96 12.00
N ARG A 132 -14.42 -9.80 11.83
CA ARG A 132 -13.98 -10.81 12.81
C ARG A 132 -15.10 -11.73 13.27
N SER A 133 -15.98 -12.11 12.34
CA SER A 133 -17.12 -12.99 12.57
C SER A 133 -17.26 -13.97 11.42
N ALA A 134 -17.45 -15.26 11.71
CA ALA A 134 -17.71 -16.26 10.68
C ALA A 134 -19.09 -16.08 10.02
N THR A 135 -20.03 -15.45 10.74
CA THR A 135 -21.41 -15.18 10.31
C THR A 135 -21.76 -13.75 10.69
N PRO A 136 -21.21 -12.74 10.00
CA PRO A 136 -21.50 -11.34 10.29
C PRO A 136 -22.95 -10.98 9.99
N ASP A 137 -23.49 -9.97 10.70
CA ASP A 137 -24.83 -9.46 10.44
C ASP A 137 -24.94 -8.90 9.01
N ALA A 138 -26.09 -9.13 8.36
CA ALA A 138 -26.30 -8.72 6.98
C ALA A 138 -26.22 -7.19 6.81
N ALA A 139 -26.63 -6.41 7.81
CA ALA A 139 -26.53 -4.95 7.80
C ALA A 139 -25.06 -4.49 7.86
N ASP A 140 -24.22 -5.15 8.68
CA ASP A 140 -22.80 -4.85 8.79
C ASP A 140 -22.06 -5.20 7.49
N VAL A 141 -22.37 -6.34 6.87
CA VAL A 141 -21.83 -6.71 5.55
C VAL A 141 -22.22 -5.68 4.49
N ALA A 142 -23.49 -5.27 4.47
CA ALA A 142 -23.97 -4.26 3.53
C ALA A 142 -23.28 -2.90 3.76
N ASP A 143 -23.05 -2.51 5.01
CA ASP A 143 -22.35 -1.27 5.33
C ASP A 143 -20.88 -1.32 4.93
N LEU A 144 -20.17 -2.39 5.26
CA LEU A 144 -18.80 -2.60 4.81
C LEU A 144 -18.68 -2.53 3.28
N ARG A 145 -19.63 -3.13 2.56
CA ARG A 145 -19.64 -3.07 1.08
C ARG A 145 -19.80 -1.62 0.59
N ARG A 146 -20.67 -0.83 1.21
CA ARG A 146 -20.82 0.60 0.88
C ARG A 146 -19.55 1.40 1.20
N GLN A 147 -18.92 1.15 2.35
CA GLN A 147 -17.68 1.83 2.74
C GLN A 147 -16.55 1.52 1.76
N LEU A 148 -16.33 0.25 1.43
CA LEU A 148 -15.30 -0.17 0.49
C LEU A 148 -15.56 0.39 -0.92
N ALA A 149 -16.81 0.34 -1.40
CA ALA A 149 -17.18 0.89 -2.71
C ALA A 149 -17.00 2.41 -2.77
N ARG A 150 -17.28 3.14 -1.68
CA ARG A 150 -17.00 4.59 -1.60
C ARG A 150 -15.50 4.83 -1.69
N PHE A 151 -14.73 4.22 -0.79
CA PHE A 151 -13.28 4.40 -0.73
C PHE A 151 -12.61 4.08 -2.08
N TRP A 152 -12.94 2.92 -2.66
CA TRP A 152 -12.36 2.47 -3.94
C TRP A 152 -12.92 3.23 -5.15
N GLY A 153 -14.20 3.58 -5.14
CA GLY A 153 -14.84 4.37 -6.19
C GLY A 153 -14.35 5.83 -6.26
N TYR A 154 -13.86 6.40 -5.16
CA TYR A 154 -13.11 7.66 -5.16
C TYR A 154 -11.70 7.46 -5.75
N SER A 155 -11.00 6.39 -5.36
CA SER A 155 -9.66 6.04 -5.86
C SER A 155 -9.63 5.78 -7.39
N LEU A 156 -10.62 5.06 -7.93
CA LEU A 156 -10.73 4.81 -9.37
C LEU A 156 -10.99 6.10 -10.18
N ARG A 157 -11.80 7.02 -9.64
CA ARG A 157 -12.09 8.32 -10.28
C ARG A 157 -10.88 9.24 -10.27
N SER A 158 -10.12 9.30 -9.18
CA SER A 158 -8.88 10.08 -9.12
C SER A 158 -7.83 9.48 -10.05
N SER A 159 -7.70 8.15 -10.11
CA SER A 159 -6.74 7.46 -10.98
C SER A 159 -7.05 7.61 -12.47
N ARG A 160 -8.32 7.56 -12.88
CA ARG A 160 -8.74 7.79 -14.27
C ARG A 160 -8.52 9.24 -14.71
N SER A 161 -8.76 10.21 -13.82
CA SER A 161 -8.53 11.63 -14.12
C SER A 161 -7.05 12.00 -14.20
N VAL A 162 -6.16 11.33 -13.45
CA VAL A 162 -4.70 11.44 -13.61
C VAL A 162 -4.25 10.87 -14.96
N ARG A 163 -4.71 9.65 -15.32
CA ARG A 163 -4.35 9.01 -16.59
C ARG A 163 -4.80 9.82 -17.81
N ALA A 164 -5.98 10.43 -17.74
CA ALA A 164 -6.51 11.34 -18.77
C ALA A 164 -5.73 12.66 -18.90
N ARG A 165 -5.08 13.14 -17.83
CA ARG A 165 -4.21 14.33 -17.88
C ARG A 165 -2.83 14.02 -18.46
N SER A 166 -2.26 12.85 -18.17
CA SER A 166 -0.99 12.43 -18.76
C SER A 166 -1.06 12.25 -20.29
N SER A 167 -2.21 11.86 -20.85
CA SER A 167 -2.37 11.74 -22.31
C SER A 167 -2.49 13.08 -23.06
N ILE A 168 -2.63 14.21 -22.35
CA ILE A 168 -2.76 15.55 -22.97
C ILE A 168 -1.40 16.26 -23.08
N SER A 169 -0.34 15.77 -22.43
CA SER A 169 0.98 16.41 -22.41
C SER A 169 1.99 15.70 -23.35
N SER A 170 1.70 15.63 -24.65
CA SER A 170 2.65 15.09 -25.65
C SER A 170 2.64 15.82 -27.00
N THR A 171 2.26 17.10 -27.01
CA THR A 171 2.41 17.97 -28.19
C THR A 171 2.98 19.32 -27.77
N ILE A 172 4.28 19.34 -27.49
CA ILE A 172 5.08 20.58 -27.54
C ILE A 172 6.21 20.30 -28.53
N THR A 173 5.99 20.67 -29.78
CA THR A 173 7.06 20.73 -30.79
C THR A 173 7.86 22.02 -30.54
N PRO A 174 9.19 21.96 -30.32
CA PRO A 174 9.99 23.17 -30.19
C PRO A 174 10.14 23.84 -31.57
N PRO A 175 10.18 25.19 -31.65
CA PRO A 175 10.44 25.87 -32.91
C PRO A 175 11.90 25.67 -33.32
N ILE A 176 12.11 25.26 -34.56
CA ILE A 176 13.42 25.17 -35.20
C ILE A 176 13.92 26.61 -35.45
N SER A 177 15.05 26.96 -34.83
CA SER A 177 15.81 28.17 -35.15
C SER A 177 16.80 27.84 -36.26
N THR A 178 16.67 28.50 -37.41
CA THR A 178 17.72 28.57 -38.43
C THR A 178 18.47 29.88 -38.28
N ALA A 179 19.80 29.79 -38.45
CA ALA A 179 20.78 30.87 -38.39
C ALA A 179 20.56 31.96 -39.45
#